data_AF-A0A383CA88-F1
#
_entry.id   AF-A0A383CA88-F1
#
_cell.length_a   1.000
_cell.length_b   1.000
_cell.length_c   1.000
_cell.angle_alpha   90.00
_cell.angle_beta   90.00
_cell.angle_gamma   90.00
#
_symmetry.space_group_name_H-M   'P 1'
#
loop_
_entity.id
_entity.type
_entity.pdbx_description
1 polymer ?
#
loop_
_entity_poly.entity_id
_entity_poly.type
_entity_poly.pdbx_seq_one_letter_code
_entity_poly.pdbx_strand_id
1 'polypeptide(L)'
;KDTDIRVTISGLSEIRIDYVNASCQIKLNYGNLFLESSHGSEINFSILTKYAEIFLDDNEVWMTRSMAGKDEIYSIKGTTTIYPVGSVEQYIERGEKLSLESNGEISIEMINQNMLPEYIYERLDRNYNLREQKPPFTIMNYFTDDSTIAMAFYKEEIKIKPFHFSIETGAAVIENSQYGHVSLLPIFTGKHLRIGYKLNGFISLSDTSKNLNALSSLSQILSPLIFEYISPRDRLHLKLGR
;
A
#
# COMPACT_ATOMS: atom_id res chain seq x y z
N LYS A 1 -0.08 -7.98 21.61
CA LYS A 1 -0.03 -8.29 20.17
C LYS A 1 -0.72 -7.12 19.53
N ASP A 2 0.02 -6.24 18.89
CA ASP A 2 -0.56 -5.02 18.32
C ASP A 2 -1.48 -5.41 17.17
N THR A 3 -2.70 -4.92 17.23
CA THR A 3 -3.72 -5.22 16.22
C THR A 3 -3.58 -4.20 15.10
N ASP A 4 -3.12 -4.68 13.94
CA ASP A 4 -2.84 -3.83 12.79
C ASP A 4 -3.94 -3.99 11.75
N ILE A 5 -4.47 -2.87 11.26
CA ILE A 5 -5.18 -2.83 9.98
C ILE A 5 -4.24 -2.27 8.93
N ARG A 6 -4.11 -3.00 7.83
CA ARG A 6 -3.35 -2.53 6.66
C ARG A 6 -4.32 -2.17 5.55
N VAL A 7 -4.17 -0.95 5.07
CA VAL A 7 -4.96 -0.38 3.98
C VAL A 7 -4.05 -0.16 2.80
N THR A 8 -4.31 -0.82 1.67
CA THR A 8 -3.60 -0.62 0.42
C THR A 8 -4.56 -0.08 -0.63
N ILE A 9 -4.19 1.02 -1.27
CA ILE A 9 -5.01 1.70 -2.28
C ILE A 9 -4.31 1.51 -3.64
N SER A 10 -5.08 1.30 -4.70
CA SER A 10 -4.53 1.10 -6.04
C SER A 10 -5.25 1.94 -7.09
N GLY A 11 -4.49 2.49 -8.02
CA GLY A 11 -5.00 3.34 -9.10
C GLY A 11 -5.62 4.65 -8.59
N LEU A 12 -6.48 5.25 -9.41
CA LEU A 12 -7.19 6.48 -9.07
C LEU A 12 -8.31 6.18 -8.06
N SER A 13 -8.10 6.57 -6.80
CA SER A 13 -9.04 6.33 -5.71
C SER A 13 -9.18 7.54 -4.81
N GLU A 14 -10.36 7.72 -4.22
CA GLU A 14 -10.61 8.70 -3.18
C GLU A 14 -11.11 7.99 -1.93
N ILE A 15 -10.34 8.11 -0.85
CA ILE A 15 -10.71 7.60 0.46
C ILE A 15 -10.69 8.72 1.49
N ARG A 16 -11.47 8.54 2.55
CA ARG A 16 -11.43 9.33 3.77
C ARG A 16 -11.40 8.38 4.95
N ILE A 17 -10.54 8.66 5.91
CA ILE A 17 -10.43 7.88 7.14
C ILE A 17 -10.91 8.77 8.29
N ASP A 18 -11.98 8.34 8.95
CA ASP A 18 -12.54 9.03 10.11
C ASP A 18 -12.36 8.14 11.34
N TYR A 19 -11.71 8.66 12.38
CA TYR A 19 -11.50 7.96 13.65
C TYR A 19 -12.31 8.63 14.76
N VAL A 20 -13.26 7.92 15.34
CA VAL A 20 -14.16 8.42 16.40
C VAL A 20 -14.39 7.33 17.44
N ASN A 21 -14.12 7.63 18.72
CA ASN A 21 -14.45 6.78 19.87
C ASN A 21 -14.06 5.29 19.72
N ALA A 22 -12.80 5.00 19.38
CA ALA A 22 -12.32 3.63 19.14
C ALA A 22 -13.06 2.88 18.02
N SER A 23 -13.66 3.61 17.07
CA SER A 23 -14.03 3.07 15.76
C SER A 23 -13.28 3.83 14.67
N CYS A 24 -12.82 3.10 13.68
CA CYS A 24 -12.15 3.64 12.50
C CYS A 24 -12.97 3.29 11.27
N GLN A 25 -13.46 4.32 10.60
CA GLN A 25 -14.29 4.19 9.42
C GLN A 25 -13.49 4.62 8.19
N ILE A 26 -13.36 3.72 7.23
CA ILE A 26 -12.72 3.98 5.95
C ILE A 26 -13.82 4.23 4.93
N LYS A 27 -14.05 5.49 4.60
CA LYS A 27 -15.02 5.88 3.58
C LYS A 27 -14.36 5.82 2.20
N LEU A 28 -14.83 4.90 1.35
CA LEU A 28 -14.41 4.77 -0.04
C LEU A 28 -15.43 5.51 -0.94
N ASN A 29 -15.00 6.61 -1.56
CA ASN A 29 -15.88 7.39 -2.45
C ASN A 29 -15.85 6.83 -3.88
N TYR A 30 -14.67 6.46 -4.39
CA TYR A 30 -14.46 5.69 -5.61
C TYR A 30 -13.04 5.09 -5.63
N GLY A 31 -12.82 4.10 -6.49
CA GLY A 31 -11.51 3.48 -6.72
C GLY A 31 -11.39 2.09 -6.11
N ASN A 32 -10.16 1.68 -5.80
CA ASN A 32 -9.84 0.32 -5.37
C ASN A 32 -9.14 0.31 -4.02
N LEU A 33 -9.54 -0.62 -3.17
CA LEU A 33 -9.10 -0.73 -1.79
C LEU A 33 -8.86 -2.19 -1.44
N PHE A 34 -7.68 -2.49 -0.91
CA PHE A 34 -7.39 -3.76 -0.26
C PHE A 34 -7.20 -3.54 1.22
N LEU A 35 -7.82 -4.40 2.03
CA LEU A 35 -7.80 -4.33 3.47
C LEU A 35 -7.43 -5.66 4.09
N GLU A 36 -6.55 -5.60 5.07
CA GLU A 36 -6.16 -6.74 5.89
C GLU A 36 -6.47 -6.38 7.34
N SER A 37 -7.32 -7.19 7.97
CA SER A 37 -7.63 -7.09 9.40
C SER A 37 -7.22 -8.38 10.11
N SER A 38 -6.79 -8.26 11.37
CA SER A 38 -6.47 -9.40 12.24
C SER A 38 -7.36 -9.39 13.47
N HIS A 39 -7.73 -10.57 13.96
CA HIS A 39 -8.55 -10.71 15.16
C HIS A 39 -7.92 -10.05 16.41
N GLY A 40 -8.77 -9.60 17.34
CA GLY A 40 -8.34 -9.05 18.64
C GLY A 40 -8.15 -7.54 18.67
N SER A 41 -8.83 -6.81 17.79
CA SER A 41 -8.86 -5.35 17.79
C SER A 41 -9.90 -4.88 18.82
N GLU A 42 -9.53 -4.01 19.75
CA GLU A 42 -10.52 -3.26 20.55
C GLU A 42 -11.21 -2.17 19.71
N ILE A 43 -10.68 -1.90 18.50
CA ILE A 43 -11.20 -0.88 17.58
C ILE A 43 -12.07 -1.54 16.53
N ASN A 44 -13.31 -1.09 16.40
CA ASN A 44 -14.21 -1.55 15.33
C ASN A 44 -13.84 -0.87 14.02
N PHE A 45 -13.52 -1.67 13.00
CA PHE A 45 -13.21 -1.17 11.67
C PHE A 45 -14.32 -1.49 10.69
N SER A 46 -14.77 -0.47 9.96
CA SER A 46 -15.71 -0.64 8.87
C SER A 46 -15.32 0.14 7.63
N ILE A 47 -15.67 -0.39 6.46
CA ILE A 47 -15.61 0.32 5.19
C ILE A 47 -16.99 0.91 4.96
N LEU A 48 -17.04 2.22 4.73
CA LEU A 48 -18.26 2.91 4.37
C LEU A 48 -18.24 3.28 2.90
N THR A 49 -19.31 2.95 2.22
CA THR A 49 -19.63 3.50 0.91
C THR A 49 -20.96 4.23 0.96
N LYS A 50 -21.43 4.72 -0.20
CA LYS A 50 -22.78 5.26 -0.28
C LYS A 50 -23.85 4.18 -0.08
N TYR A 51 -23.55 2.93 -0.41
CA TYR A 51 -24.57 1.88 -0.54
C TYR A 51 -24.40 0.73 0.46
N ALA A 52 -23.26 0.63 1.13
CA ALA A 52 -23.03 -0.41 2.12
C ALA A 52 -22.04 0.00 3.21
N GLU A 53 -22.21 -0.62 4.37
CA GLU A 53 -21.19 -0.72 5.41
C GLU A 53 -20.64 -2.14 5.44
N ILE A 54 -19.32 -2.29 5.43
CA ILE A 54 -18.63 -3.59 5.46
C ILE A 54 -17.85 -3.68 6.77
N PHE A 55 -18.11 -4.72 7.56
CA PHE A 55 -17.38 -4.95 8.80
C PHE A 55 -16.16 -5.84 8.57
N LEU A 56 -15.08 -5.48 9.25
CA LEU A 56 -13.80 -6.18 9.15
C LEU A 56 -13.50 -6.89 10.47
N ASP A 57 -13.55 -8.22 10.47
CA ASP A 57 -13.09 -9.06 11.58
C ASP A 57 -12.33 -10.26 11.02
N ASP A 58 -11.03 -10.31 11.30
CA ASP A 58 -10.08 -11.34 10.84
C ASP A 58 -10.21 -11.72 9.35
N ASN A 59 -10.35 -10.72 8.50
CA ASN A 59 -10.61 -10.88 7.07
C ASN A 59 -9.64 -10.09 6.17
N GLU A 60 -9.48 -10.60 4.94
CA GLU A 60 -8.84 -9.87 3.85
C GLU A 60 -9.91 -9.55 2.81
N VAL A 61 -10.10 -8.27 2.50
CA VAL A 61 -11.16 -7.80 1.59
C VAL A 61 -10.55 -6.97 0.48
N TRP A 62 -10.90 -7.29 -0.76
CA TRP A 62 -10.70 -6.40 -1.90
C TRP A 62 -12.02 -5.73 -2.23
N MET A 63 -12.01 -4.43 -2.46
CA MET A 63 -13.20 -3.66 -2.80
C MET A 63 -12.91 -2.72 -3.96
N THR A 64 -13.84 -2.66 -4.90
CA THR A 64 -13.83 -1.68 -5.97
C THR A 64 -15.14 -0.91 -5.98
N ARG A 65 -15.05 0.41 -6.09
CA ARG A 65 -16.20 1.30 -6.22
C ARG A 65 -16.07 2.15 -7.46
N SER A 66 -17.03 2.05 -8.37
CA SER A 66 -17.05 2.89 -9.57
C SER A 66 -17.64 4.28 -9.28
N MET A 67 -17.24 5.28 -10.07
CA MET A 67 -17.86 6.62 -10.03
C MET A 67 -19.35 6.58 -10.40
N ALA A 68 -19.79 5.58 -11.17
CA ALA A 68 -21.18 5.35 -11.53
C ALA A 68 -22.02 4.77 -10.37
N GLY A 69 -21.38 4.40 -9.25
CA GLY A 69 -22.08 3.94 -8.05
C GLY A 69 -22.33 2.44 -7.98
N LYS A 70 -21.45 1.64 -8.58
CA LYS A 70 -21.40 0.19 -8.38
C LYS A 70 -20.31 -0.16 -7.37
N ASP A 71 -20.66 -0.95 -6.37
CA ASP A 71 -19.72 -1.52 -5.40
C ASP A 71 -19.50 -3.01 -5.72
N GLU A 72 -18.25 -3.46 -5.73
CA GLU A 72 -17.91 -4.88 -5.80
C GLU A 72 -16.97 -5.21 -4.64
N ILE A 73 -17.36 -6.20 -3.85
CA ILE A 73 -16.72 -6.58 -2.59
C ILE A 73 -16.32 -8.04 -2.71
N TYR A 74 -15.05 -8.34 -2.46
CA TYR A 74 -14.44 -9.64 -2.70
C TYR A 74 -13.83 -10.14 -1.39
N SER A 75 -14.28 -11.32 -0.94
CA SER A 75 -13.71 -11.94 0.26
C SER A 75 -12.48 -12.78 -0.12
N ILE A 76 -11.29 -12.29 0.25
CA ILE A 76 -10.00 -12.92 -0.07
C ILE A 76 -9.57 -13.87 1.06
N LYS A 77 -9.96 -13.57 2.30
CA LYS A 77 -9.76 -14.42 3.48
C LYS A 77 -10.87 -14.13 4.48
N GLY A 78 -11.33 -15.18 5.18
CA GLY A 78 -12.35 -15.07 6.20
C GLY A 78 -13.75 -14.89 5.62
N THR A 79 -14.70 -14.59 6.50
CA THR A 79 -16.07 -14.23 6.13
C THR A 79 -16.20 -12.71 6.22
N THR A 80 -16.86 -12.11 5.24
CA THR A 80 -17.09 -10.66 5.21
C THR A 80 -18.58 -10.38 5.40
N THR A 81 -18.89 -9.62 6.44
CA THR A 81 -20.26 -9.17 6.73
C THR A 81 -20.51 -7.81 6.08
N ILE A 82 -21.59 -7.72 5.32
CA ILE A 82 -21.95 -6.55 4.51
C ILE A 82 -23.38 -6.13 4.88
N TYR A 83 -23.57 -4.85 5.19
CA TYR A 83 -24.87 -4.24 5.43
C TYR A 83 -25.20 -3.28 4.29
N PRO A 84 -25.91 -3.73 3.24
CA PRO A 84 -26.37 -2.83 2.20
C PRO A 84 -27.46 -1.90 2.74
N VAL A 85 -27.40 -0.62 2.36
CA VAL A 85 -28.35 0.40 2.78
C VAL A 85 -29.74 0.04 2.25
N GLY A 86 -30.70 -0.10 3.16
CA GLY A 86 -32.09 -0.43 2.82
C GLY A 86 -32.33 -1.89 2.46
N SER A 87 -31.36 -2.78 2.70
CA SER A 87 -31.50 -4.23 2.51
C SER A 87 -31.22 -4.99 3.80
N VAL A 88 -31.35 -6.32 3.74
CA VAL A 88 -30.93 -7.22 4.82
C VAL A 88 -29.44 -7.50 4.75
N GLU A 89 -28.85 -7.77 5.91
CA GLU A 89 -27.45 -8.19 6.07
C GLU A 89 -27.09 -9.34 5.12
N GLN A 90 -25.90 -9.24 4.53
CA GLN A 90 -25.33 -10.23 3.62
C GLN A 90 -24.00 -10.74 4.17
N TYR A 91 -23.68 -11.98 3.81
CA TYR A 91 -22.42 -12.61 4.15
C TYR A 91 -21.80 -13.16 2.86
N ILE A 92 -20.51 -12.92 2.68
CA ILE A 92 -19.73 -13.59 1.64
C ILE A 92 -18.55 -14.32 2.27
N GLU A 93 -18.39 -15.59 1.89
CA GLU A 93 -17.27 -16.42 2.28
C GLU A 93 -16.07 -16.18 1.34
N ARG A 94 -14.91 -16.67 1.78
CA ARG A 94 -13.68 -16.62 0.98
C ARG A 94 -13.93 -17.22 -0.41
N GLY A 95 -13.56 -16.47 -1.45
CA GLY A 95 -13.74 -16.88 -2.84
C GLY A 95 -15.03 -16.38 -3.47
N GLU A 96 -15.87 -15.67 -2.71
CA GLU A 96 -17.10 -15.04 -3.21
C GLU A 96 -16.92 -13.53 -3.41
N LYS A 97 -17.67 -13.02 -4.39
CA LYS A 97 -17.83 -11.60 -4.67
C LYS A 97 -19.29 -11.22 -4.52
N LEU A 98 -19.55 -10.11 -3.83
CA LEU A 98 -20.83 -9.42 -3.85
C LEU A 98 -20.73 -8.18 -4.75
N SER A 99 -21.65 -8.04 -5.71
CA SER A 99 -21.87 -6.79 -6.44
C SER A 99 -23.13 -6.11 -5.92
N LEU A 100 -23.04 -4.80 -5.70
CA LEU A 100 -24.15 -3.94 -5.32
C LEU A 100 -24.26 -2.81 -6.34
N GLU A 101 -25.34 -2.85 -7.11
CA GLU A 101 -25.63 -1.88 -8.14
C GLU A 101 -26.30 -0.62 -7.56
N SER A 102 -26.22 0.49 -8.29
CA SER A 102 -26.77 1.77 -7.85
C SER A 102 -28.30 1.78 -7.67
N ASN A 103 -28.99 0.83 -8.30
CA ASN A 103 -30.44 0.58 -8.18
C ASN A 103 -30.80 -0.28 -6.95
N GLY A 104 -29.81 -0.74 -6.17
CA GLY A 104 -29.99 -1.61 -5.00
C GLY A 104 -30.01 -3.11 -5.33
N GLU A 105 -29.80 -3.50 -6.58
CA GLU A 105 -29.67 -4.91 -6.96
C GLU A 105 -28.38 -5.52 -6.39
N ILE A 106 -28.51 -6.71 -5.82
CA ILE A 106 -27.43 -7.46 -5.17
C ILE A 106 -27.25 -8.78 -5.90
N SER A 107 -26.01 -9.10 -6.24
CA SER A 107 -25.64 -10.41 -6.81
C SER A 107 -24.41 -10.96 -6.10
N ILE A 108 -24.41 -12.26 -5.82
CA ILE A 108 -23.25 -12.98 -5.26
C ILE A 108 -22.78 -14.02 -6.28
N GLU A 109 -21.48 -14.03 -6.58
CA GLU A 109 -20.88 -14.99 -7.51
C GLU A 109 -19.47 -15.42 -7.05
N MET A 110 -18.99 -16.55 -7.58
CA MET A 110 -17.63 -17.02 -7.32
C MET A 110 -16.60 -16.16 -8.06
N ILE A 111 -15.53 -15.82 -7.36
CA ILE A 111 -14.40 -15.06 -7.91
C ILE A 111 -13.70 -15.90 -8.99
N ASN A 112 -13.51 -15.33 -10.17
CA ASN A 112 -12.64 -15.87 -11.20
C ASN A 112 -11.39 -15.01 -11.40
N GLN A 113 -10.39 -15.57 -12.09
CA GLN A 113 -9.08 -14.94 -12.29
C GLN A 113 -9.15 -13.57 -12.98
N ASN A 114 -10.15 -13.35 -13.83
CA ASN A 114 -10.27 -12.13 -14.63
C ASN A 114 -10.96 -10.99 -13.85
N MET A 115 -11.51 -11.26 -12.66
CA MET A 115 -12.22 -10.27 -11.86
C MET A 115 -11.32 -9.49 -10.89
N LEU A 116 -10.08 -9.94 -10.69
CA LEU A 116 -9.15 -9.36 -9.73
C LEU A 116 -7.81 -9.03 -10.39
N PRO A 117 -7.08 -8.02 -9.89
CA PRO A 117 -5.68 -7.87 -10.21
C PRO A 117 -4.90 -9.15 -9.87
N GLU A 118 -3.95 -9.53 -10.72
CA GLU A 118 -3.16 -10.77 -10.58
C GLU A 118 -2.61 -10.96 -9.17
N TYR A 119 -2.00 -9.93 -8.58
CA TYR A 119 -1.43 -9.98 -7.24
C TYR A 119 -2.44 -10.26 -6.11
N ILE A 120 -3.71 -9.86 -6.28
CA ILE A 120 -4.80 -10.17 -5.35
C ILE A 120 -5.30 -11.60 -5.60
N TYR A 121 -5.47 -11.99 -6.87
CA TYR A 121 -5.93 -13.34 -7.21
C TYR A 121 -4.96 -14.43 -6.73
N GLU A 122 -3.66 -14.21 -6.89
CA GLU A 122 -2.65 -15.11 -6.31
C GLU A 122 -2.75 -15.20 -4.78
N ARG A 123 -3.16 -14.11 -4.11
CA ARG A 123 -3.34 -14.09 -2.66
C ARG A 123 -4.54 -14.95 -2.24
N LEU A 124 -5.64 -14.85 -2.99
CA LEU A 124 -6.79 -15.74 -2.83
C LEU A 124 -6.39 -17.22 -3.00
N ASP A 125 -5.66 -17.56 -4.07
CA ASP A 125 -5.18 -18.93 -4.32
C ASP A 125 -4.25 -19.43 -3.19
N ARG A 126 -3.35 -18.57 -2.70
CA ARG A 126 -2.50 -18.90 -1.54
C ARG A 126 -3.33 -19.17 -0.28
N ASN A 127 -4.35 -18.34 -0.03
CA ASN A 127 -5.25 -18.51 1.11
C ASN A 127 -6.04 -19.83 1.00
N TYR A 128 -6.37 -20.30 -0.21
CA TYR A 128 -6.94 -21.63 -0.43
C TYR A 128 -5.94 -22.77 -0.15
N ASN A 129 -4.70 -22.62 -0.63
CA ASN A 129 -3.72 -23.71 -0.66
C ASN A 129 -2.76 -23.77 0.55
N LEU A 130 -2.94 -22.92 1.57
CA LEU A 130 -2.08 -22.81 2.77
C LEU A 130 -0.58 -22.79 2.45
N ARG A 131 -0.19 -22.25 1.28
CA ARG A 131 1.22 -22.22 0.85
C ARG A 131 1.97 -21.21 1.69
N GLU A 132 2.93 -21.68 2.50
CA GLU A 132 3.88 -20.81 3.19
C GLU A 132 4.59 -19.90 2.17
N GLN A 133 4.71 -18.61 2.52
CA GLN A 133 5.55 -17.69 1.76
C GLN A 133 6.99 -18.23 1.78
N LYS A 134 7.48 -18.69 0.64
CA LYS A 134 8.87 -18.38 0.31
C LYS A 134 8.86 -16.96 -0.22
N PRO A 135 9.60 -16.01 0.38
CA PRO A 135 9.68 -14.67 -0.16
C PRO A 135 10.08 -14.80 -1.64
N PRO A 136 9.30 -14.22 -2.57
CA PRO A 136 9.64 -14.25 -3.98
C PRO A 136 10.89 -13.39 -4.08
N PHE A 137 12.04 -14.07 -4.05
CA PHE A 137 13.39 -13.53 -3.95
C PHE A 137 13.59 -12.45 -2.85
N THR A 138 14.56 -12.67 -1.98
CA THR A 138 15.23 -11.53 -1.35
C THR A 138 15.87 -10.76 -2.50
N ILE A 139 15.34 -9.58 -2.87
CA ILE A 139 16.21 -8.58 -3.47
C ILE A 139 17.27 -8.38 -2.40
N MET A 140 18.46 -8.95 -2.61
CA MET A 140 19.68 -8.45 -2.02
C MET A 140 19.78 -7.04 -2.57
N ASN A 141 19.02 -6.13 -1.96
CA ASN A 141 19.34 -4.75 -2.08
C ASN A 141 20.73 -4.71 -1.47
N TYR A 142 21.74 -4.60 -2.32
CA TYR A 142 22.97 -3.94 -1.96
C TYR A 142 22.60 -2.48 -1.66
N PHE A 143 21.76 -2.27 -0.65
CA PHE A 143 21.87 -1.10 0.18
C PHE A 143 23.20 -1.35 0.86
N THR A 144 24.24 -0.71 0.36
CA THR A 144 25.37 -0.37 1.21
C THR A 144 24.76 0.27 2.45
N ASP A 145 24.75 -0.48 3.56
CA ASP A 145 24.58 0.06 4.90
C ASP A 145 25.79 0.95 5.19
N ASP A 146 25.90 2.05 4.46
CA ASP A 146 26.91 3.04 4.73
C ASP A 146 26.37 3.93 5.85
N SER A 147 26.70 3.48 7.07
CA SER A 147 26.39 4.12 8.35
C SER A 147 26.82 5.59 8.44
N THR A 148 27.62 6.06 7.48
CA THR A 148 28.01 7.47 7.32
C THR A 148 26.84 8.38 6.96
N ILE A 149 25.81 7.89 6.26
CA ILE A 149 24.60 8.68 5.97
C ILE A 149 23.75 8.80 7.23
N ALA A 150 23.63 7.75 8.04
CA ALA A 150 22.89 7.79 9.30
C ALA A 150 23.54 8.73 10.33
N MET A 151 24.88 8.85 10.34
CA MET A 151 25.59 9.75 11.27
C MET A 151 25.52 11.24 10.90
N ALA A 152 25.18 11.60 9.65
CA ALA A 152 24.97 13.00 9.29
C ALA A 152 23.69 13.61 9.91
N PHE A 153 22.77 12.78 10.43
CA PHE A 153 21.46 13.19 10.94
C PHE A 153 21.33 13.21 12.47
N TYR A 154 22.38 12.86 13.22
CA TYR A 154 22.37 12.82 14.69
C TYR A 154 23.44 13.74 15.31
N LYS A 155 23.49 15.00 14.88
CA LYS A 155 24.08 16.06 15.72
C LYS A 155 23.01 17.09 16.05
N GLU A 156 22.70 17.12 17.34
CA GLU A 156 21.79 18.02 18.04
C GLU A 156 22.08 19.49 17.72
N GLU A 157 21.01 20.29 17.71
CA GLU A 157 20.98 21.77 17.71
C GLU A 157 21.39 22.54 16.44
N ILE A 158 21.15 22.02 15.24
CA ILE A 158 21.28 22.83 14.02
C ILE A 158 19.89 23.13 13.47
N LYS A 159 19.57 24.43 13.33
CA LYS A 159 18.39 24.94 12.60
C LYS A 159 18.14 24.05 11.38
N ILE A 160 17.08 23.24 11.43
CA ILE A 160 16.74 22.30 10.36
C ILE A 160 16.62 23.14 9.09
N LYS A 161 17.59 23.01 8.17
CA LYS A 161 17.44 23.62 6.85
C LYS A 161 16.27 22.88 6.19
N PRO A 162 15.25 23.58 5.69
CA PRO A 162 14.06 22.91 5.18
C PRO A 162 14.34 22.07 3.93
N PHE A 163 15.50 22.26 3.28
CA PHE A 163 15.89 21.50 2.10
C PHE A 163 17.32 20.99 2.23
N HIS A 164 17.52 19.72 1.90
CA HIS A 164 18.79 19.03 1.83
C HIS A 164 18.87 18.19 0.57
N PHE A 165 20.06 18.00 0.03
CA PHE A 165 20.29 17.01 -1.01
C PHE A 165 21.60 16.28 -0.72
N SER A 166 21.59 14.97 -0.94
CA SER A 166 22.78 14.12 -0.87
C SER A 166 23.05 13.52 -2.24
N ILE A 167 24.32 13.45 -2.62
CA ILE A 167 24.78 12.77 -3.83
C ILE A 167 25.69 11.63 -3.41
N GLU A 168 25.43 10.44 -3.92
CA GLU A 168 26.27 9.27 -3.73
C GLU A 168 26.76 8.79 -5.09
N THR A 169 28.01 8.34 -5.16
CA THR A 169 28.57 7.71 -6.36
C THR A 169 29.29 6.45 -5.96
N GLY A 170 29.12 5.37 -6.69
CA GLY A 170 29.73 4.09 -6.38
C GLY A 170 29.77 3.15 -7.57
N ALA A 171 30.18 1.91 -7.31
CA ALA A 171 30.03 0.82 -8.25
C ALA A 171 28.94 -0.13 -7.74
N ALA A 172 28.05 -0.57 -8.63
CA ALA A 172 27.02 -1.56 -8.34
C ALA A 172 27.21 -2.77 -9.26
N VAL A 173 27.01 -3.97 -8.72
CA VAL A 173 27.00 -5.21 -9.52
C VAL A 173 25.56 -5.69 -9.63
N ILE A 174 25.04 -5.75 -10.86
CA ILE A 174 23.66 -6.15 -11.16
C ILE A 174 23.72 -7.23 -12.25
N GLU A 175 23.11 -8.39 -12.01
CA GLU A 175 23.11 -9.54 -12.94
C GLU A 175 24.52 -9.87 -13.47
N ASN A 176 25.52 -9.95 -12.58
CA ASN A 176 26.93 -10.22 -12.92
C ASN A 176 27.61 -9.18 -13.82
N SER A 177 26.98 -8.02 -14.05
CA SER A 177 27.57 -6.89 -14.77
C SER A 177 27.87 -5.75 -13.81
N GLN A 178 28.98 -5.05 -14.03
CA GLN A 178 29.38 -3.91 -13.21
C GLN A 178 28.88 -2.60 -13.82
N TYR A 179 28.32 -1.74 -12.98
CA TYR A 179 27.79 -0.43 -13.34
C TYR A 179 28.40 0.64 -12.45
N GLY A 180 28.65 1.82 -13.02
CA GLY A 180 28.76 3.05 -12.25
C GLY A 180 27.38 3.42 -11.72
N HIS A 181 27.28 3.66 -10.43
CA HIS A 181 26.04 4.05 -9.78
C HIS A 181 26.16 5.49 -9.31
N VAL A 182 25.14 6.28 -9.58
CA VAL A 182 24.96 7.64 -9.04
C VAL A 182 23.60 7.69 -8.38
N SER A 183 23.56 8.21 -7.16
CA SER A 183 22.35 8.40 -6.37
C SER A 183 22.22 9.87 -6.01
N LEU A 184 21.01 10.41 -6.12
CA LEU A 184 20.67 11.77 -5.69
C LEU A 184 19.43 11.68 -4.80
N LEU A 185 19.51 12.24 -3.60
CA LEU A 185 18.44 12.23 -2.61
C LEU A 185 18.11 13.66 -2.16
N PRO A 186 17.22 14.38 -2.88
CA PRO A 186 16.57 15.56 -2.35
C PRO A 186 15.63 15.18 -1.20
N ILE A 187 15.69 15.95 -0.12
CA ILE A 187 14.76 15.85 1.02
C ILE A 187 14.34 17.26 1.43
N PHE A 188 13.04 17.47 1.50
CA PHE A 188 12.41 18.57 2.20
C PHE A 188 12.00 18.12 3.60
N THR A 189 12.32 18.91 4.62
CA THR A 189 11.93 18.68 6.01
C THR A 189 11.30 19.95 6.59
N GLY A 190 9.97 19.97 6.65
CA GLY A 190 9.19 20.96 7.37
C GLY A 190 8.79 20.48 8.77
N LYS A 191 8.06 21.33 9.50
CA LYS A 191 7.60 21.03 10.87
C LYS A 191 6.67 19.80 10.97
N HIS A 192 5.85 19.59 9.93
CA HIS A 192 4.79 18.57 9.90
C HIS A 192 4.87 17.64 8.69
N LEU A 193 5.82 17.89 7.79
CA LEU A 193 5.90 17.21 6.50
C LEU A 193 7.35 17.03 6.11
N ARG A 194 7.72 15.82 5.77
CA ARG A 194 9.00 15.46 5.17
C ARG A 194 8.74 14.70 3.89
N ILE A 195 9.37 15.17 2.81
CA ILE A 195 9.25 14.56 1.48
C ILE A 195 10.65 14.37 0.94
N GLY A 196 10.99 13.19 0.46
CA GLY A 196 12.25 12.92 -0.20
C GLY A 196 12.07 11.94 -1.34
N TYR A 197 13.04 11.86 -2.24
CA TYR A 197 12.97 10.92 -3.36
C TYR A 197 14.37 10.46 -3.76
N LYS A 198 14.64 9.16 -3.71
CA LYS A 198 15.95 8.62 -4.10
C LYS A 198 16.00 8.37 -5.62
N LEU A 199 16.66 9.26 -6.34
CA LEU A 199 16.97 9.09 -7.76
C LEU A 199 18.22 8.23 -7.89
N ASN A 200 18.12 7.08 -8.57
CA ASN A 200 19.27 6.25 -8.91
C ASN A 200 19.48 6.26 -10.43
N GLY A 201 20.72 6.45 -10.84
CA GLY A 201 21.16 6.29 -12.22
C GLY A 201 22.27 5.25 -12.29
N PHE A 202 22.21 4.41 -13.32
CA PHE A 202 23.24 3.40 -13.59
C PHE A 202 23.87 3.67 -14.95
N ILE A 203 25.19 3.76 -14.96
CA ILE A 203 26.03 3.95 -16.13
C ILE A 203 26.73 2.61 -16.38
N SER A 204 26.47 2.03 -17.54
CA SER A 204 27.17 0.83 -18.01
C SER A 204 28.69 1.05 -18.03
N LEU A 205 29.45 0.09 -17.48
CA LEU A 205 30.92 0.07 -17.57
C LEU A 205 31.43 -0.96 -18.60
N SER A 206 30.55 -1.76 -19.20
CA SER A 206 30.90 -2.76 -20.21
C SER A 206 29.86 -2.84 -21.33
N ASP A 207 30.31 -3.08 -22.56
CA ASP A 207 29.45 -3.20 -23.75
C ASP A 207 28.44 -4.37 -23.67
N THR A 208 28.65 -5.31 -22.74
CA THR A 208 27.77 -6.46 -22.49
C THR A 208 26.60 -6.17 -21.55
N SER A 209 26.57 -4.99 -20.91
CA SER A 209 25.60 -4.68 -19.87
C SER A 209 24.29 -4.11 -20.44
N LYS A 210 23.15 -4.51 -19.84
CA LYS A 210 21.83 -4.09 -20.29
C LYS A 210 21.56 -2.63 -19.91
N ASN A 211 20.76 -1.93 -20.71
CA ASN A 211 20.28 -0.60 -20.35
C ASN A 211 19.26 -0.72 -19.20
N LEU A 212 19.64 -0.30 -18.01
CA LEU A 212 18.82 -0.36 -16.79
C LEU A 212 17.91 0.86 -16.60
N ASN A 213 18.03 1.90 -17.45
CA ASN A 213 17.31 3.17 -17.27
C ASN A 213 15.86 3.14 -17.78
N ALA A 214 15.19 1.98 -17.73
CA ALA A 214 13.80 1.82 -18.11
C ALA A 214 12.90 1.77 -16.87
N LEU A 215 12.07 2.79 -16.69
CA LEU A 215 10.99 2.77 -15.70
C LEU A 215 9.84 1.94 -16.26
N SER A 216 9.59 0.78 -15.66
CA SER A 216 8.64 -0.20 -16.22
C SER A 216 7.25 -0.11 -15.57
N SER A 217 7.16 0.39 -14.33
CA SER A 217 5.89 0.50 -13.61
C SER A 217 5.81 1.69 -12.65
N LEU A 218 4.59 2.13 -12.34
CA LEU A 218 4.33 3.19 -11.36
C LEU A 218 4.84 2.80 -9.95
N SER A 219 4.80 1.51 -9.59
CA SER A 219 5.34 1.02 -8.32
C SER A 219 6.86 1.22 -8.21
N GLN A 220 7.60 1.04 -9.31
CA GLN A 220 9.05 1.32 -9.38
C GLN A 220 9.35 2.82 -9.27
N ILE A 221 8.45 3.67 -9.75
CA ILE A 221 8.56 5.14 -9.60
C ILE A 221 8.27 5.55 -8.16
N LEU A 222 7.35 4.89 -7.46
CA LEU A 222 6.95 5.28 -6.11
C LEU A 222 7.82 4.63 -5.01
N SER A 223 8.50 3.51 -5.28
CA SER A 223 9.32 2.82 -4.28
C SER A 223 10.42 3.66 -3.60
N PRO A 224 11.08 4.62 -4.28
CA PRO A 224 12.10 5.45 -3.65
C PRO A 224 11.54 6.76 -3.06
N LEU A 225 10.22 6.97 -3.08
CA LEU A 225 9.58 8.13 -2.45
C LEU A 225 9.58 7.95 -0.93
N ILE A 226 10.06 8.96 -0.22
CA ILE A 226 9.92 9.15 1.22
C ILE A 226 8.83 10.19 1.41
N PHE A 227 7.76 9.83 2.10
CA PHE A 227 6.74 10.77 2.54
C PHE A 227 6.44 10.50 4.00
N GLU A 228 6.55 11.53 4.81
CA GLU A 228 6.26 11.47 6.23
C GLU A 228 5.47 12.72 6.60
N TYR A 229 4.27 12.51 7.16
CA TYR A 229 3.40 13.59 7.62
C TYR A 229 2.99 13.34 9.06
N ILE A 230 3.19 14.35 9.90
CA ILE A 230 2.76 14.35 11.30
C ILE A 230 1.79 15.51 11.47
N SER A 231 0.55 15.20 11.80
CA SER A 231 -0.48 16.22 12.00
C SER A 231 -0.09 17.23 13.09
N PRO A 232 -0.55 18.48 13.06
CA PRO A 232 -0.17 19.50 14.06
C PRO A 232 -0.54 19.20 15.52
N ARG A 233 -1.35 18.18 15.76
CA ARG A 233 -1.78 17.72 17.10
C ARG A 233 -1.32 16.30 17.40
N ASP A 234 -0.38 15.77 16.60
CA ASP A 234 0.17 14.41 16.70
C ASP A 234 -0.89 13.29 16.72
N ARG A 235 -2.07 13.55 16.14
CA ARG A 235 -3.18 12.60 16.05
C ARG A 235 -3.06 11.62 14.89
N LEU A 236 -2.29 11.99 13.88
CA LEU A 236 -2.09 11.21 12.66
C LEU A 236 -0.63 11.30 12.24
N HIS A 237 0.00 10.14 12.08
CA HIS A 237 1.32 9.98 11.52
C HIS A 237 1.20 9.07 10.28
N LEU A 238 1.49 9.62 9.11
CA LEU A 238 1.48 8.91 7.85
C LEU A 238 2.92 8.78 7.36
N LYS A 239 3.35 7.56 7.02
CA LYS A 239 4.67 7.30 6.46
C LYS A 239 4.56 6.37 5.25
N LEU A 240 5.15 6.79 4.13
CA LEU A 240 5.27 6.01 2.90
C LEU A 240 6.76 5.99 2.49
N GLY A 241 7.25 4.83 2.08
CA GLY A 241 8.68 4.60 1.83
C GLY A 241 9.48 4.35 3.12
N ARG A 242 10.81 4.43 3.02
CA ARG A 242 11.73 4.22 4.16
C ARG A 242 11.83 5.47 5.06
#